data_AF-A0AA36MGP6-F1
#
_entry.id   AF-A0AA36MGP6-F1
#
_cell.length_a   1.000
_cell.length_b   1.000
_cell.length_c   1.000
_cell.angle_alpha   90.00
_cell.angle_beta   90.00
_cell.angle_gamma   90.00
#
_symmetry.space_group_name_H-M   'P 1'
#
loop_
_entity.id
_entity.type
_entity.pdbx_description
1 polymer ?
#
loop_
_entity_poly.entity_id
_entity_poly.type
_entity_poly.pdbx_seq_one_letter_code
_entity_poly.pdbx_strand_id
1 'polypeptide(L)'
;MTMITHPVVHVKIWRVILPISITITLLSPLLCTYNLYARKCFFEIIGDCFYINSDNMDGVRTLMTELLIFLCVLMLVSMLVNIASVVVLCMRSSVYDKNKIERNMLILAILDFLVKAVYFALYVVIYTNTASFIAVKVNPYASDLLTFSNAYLLIILNKRIRERIRSFFRYPKKGQQFVVTKTFVANSLQQAR
;
A
#
# COMPACT_ATOMS: atom_id res chain seq x y z
N MET A 1 -27.33 6.78 11.15
CA MET A 1 -26.48 5.57 11.11
C MET A 1 -26.49 5.07 9.68
N THR A 2 -25.51 5.45 8.85
CA THR A 2 -25.45 4.96 7.45
C THR A 2 -24.64 3.68 7.44
N MET A 3 -25.35 2.56 7.55
CA MET A 3 -24.80 1.22 7.31
C MET A 3 -24.29 1.21 5.87
N ILE A 4 -23.00 0.99 5.68
CA ILE A 4 -22.45 0.65 4.35
C ILE A 4 -23.01 -0.74 4.07
N THR A 5 -24.19 -0.82 3.46
CA THR A 5 -24.71 -2.05 2.89
C THR A 5 -23.82 -2.36 1.69
N HIS A 6 -22.71 -3.05 1.95
CA HIS A 6 -21.91 -3.61 0.88
C HIS A 6 -22.83 -4.53 0.06
N PRO A 7 -22.97 -4.31 -1.26
CA PRO A 7 -23.74 -5.22 -2.09
C PRO A 7 -23.11 -6.61 -1.95
N VAL A 8 -23.94 -7.60 -1.59
CA VAL A 8 -23.53 -8.96 -1.17
C VAL A 8 -22.66 -9.66 -2.24
N VAL A 9 -22.82 -9.24 -3.51
CA VAL A 9 -22.02 -9.69 -4.66
C VAL A 9 -20.54 -9.29 -4.54
N HIS A 10 -20.25 -8.06 -4.11
CA HIS A 10 -18.86 -7.60 -3.94
C HIS A 10 -18.13 -8.42 -2.86
N VAL A 11 -18.83 -8.84 -1.80
CA VAL A 11 -18.21 -9.62 -0.71
C VAL A 11 -17.76 -11.01 -1.19
N LYS A 12 -18.52 -11.65 -2.09
CA LYS A 12 -18.13 -12.94 -2.69
C LYS A 12 -16.90 -12.81 -3.57
N ILE A 13 -16.85 -11.76 -4.40
CA ILE A 13 -15.72 -11.48 -5.31
C ILE A 13 -14.45 -11.21 -4.49
N TRP A 14 -14.53 -10.33 -3.48
CA TRP A 14 -13.38 -9.99 -2.65
C TRP A 14 -12.88 -11.17 -1.81
N ARG A 15 -13.74 -12.12 -1.44
CA ARG A 15 -13.32 -13.34 -0.71
C ARG A 15 -12.31 -14.18 -1.50
N VAL A 16 -12.41 -14.19 -2.83
CA VAL A 16 -11.52 -14.97 -3.71
C VAL A 16 -10.35 -14.11 -4.20
N ILE A 17 -10.60 -12.87 -4.61
CA ILE A 17 -9.57 -11.99 -5.18
C ILE A 17 -8.52 -11.60 -4.12
N LEU A 18 -8.94 -11.35 -2.87
CA LEU A 18 -8.05 -10.89 -1.82
C LEU A 18 -6.94 -11.90 -1.45
N PRO A 19 -7.22 -13.20 -1.18
CA PRO A 19 -6.17 -14.16 -0.91
C PRO A 19 -5.26 -14.40 -2.12
N ILE A 20 -5.81 -14.39 -3.34
CA ILE A 20 -5.02 -14.50 -4.57
C ILE A 20 -4.06 -13.31 -4.69
N SER A 21 -4.55 -12.10 -4.47
CA SER A 21 -3.73 -10.89 -4.49
C SER A 21 -2.62 -10.97 -3.44
N ILE A 22 -2.93 -11.36 -2.21
CA ILE A 22 -1.92 -11.53 -1.15
C ILE A 22 -0.87 -12.55 -1.57
N THR A 23 -1.30 -13.68 -2.13
CA THR A 23 -0.41 -14.75 -2.59
C THR A 23 0.52 -14.26 -3.70
N ILE A 24 -0.01 -13.54 -4.69
CA ILE A 24 0.79 -12.95 -5.77
C ILE A 24 1.78 -11.90 -5.21
N THR A 25 1.33 -11.04 -4.31
CA THR A 25 2.19 -9.99 -3.72
C THR A 25 3.31 -10.59 -2.87
N LEU A 26 3.07 -11.71 -2.18
CA LEU A 26 4.10 -12.39 -1.38
C LEU A 26 5.04 -13.25 -2.24
N LEU A 27 4.52 -13.96 -3.23
CA LEU A 27 5.33 -14.89 -4.04
C LEU A 27 6.10 -14.19 -5.17
N SER A 28 5.59 -13.08 -5.72
CA SER A 28 6.27 -12.42 -6.85
C SER A 28 7.67 -11.88 -6.51
N PRO A 29 7.92 -11.23 -5.35
CA PRO A 29 9.27 -10.80 -5.01
C PRO A 29 10.17 -12.00 -4.69
N LEU A 30 9.61 -13.09 -4.14
CA LEU A 30 10.33 -14.33 -3.86
C LEU A 30 10.84 -15.00 -5.14
N LEU A 31 10.04 -14.99 -6.21
CA LEU A 31 10.48 -15.51 -7.51
C LEU A 31 11.63 -14.68 -8.09
N CYS A 32 11.56 -13.35 -8.00
CA CYS A 32 12.63 -12.47 -8.50
C CYS A 32 13.90 -12.49 -7.62
N THR A 33 13.76 -12.78 -6.33
CA THR A 33 14.90 -12.87 -5.40
C THR A 33 15.37 -14.31 -5.20
N TYR A 34 14.77 -15.30 -5.87
CA TYR A 34 15.17 -16.71 -5.74
C TYR A 34 16.66 -16.93 -6.02
N ASN A 35 17.22 -16.18 -6.97
CA ASN A 35 18.65 -16.21 -7.29
C ASN A 35 19.55 -15.81 -6.10
N LEU A 36 19.08 -14.96 -5.16
CA LEU A 36 19.80 -14.67 -3.90
C LEU A 36 19.81 -15.87 -2.96
N TYR A 37 18.69 -16.61 -2.89
CA TYR A 37 18.58 -17.78 -2.02
C TYR A 37 19.36 -18.97 -2.56
N ALA A 38 19.43 -19.11 -3.89
CA ALA A 38 20.13 -20.21 -4.55
C ALA A 38 21.65 -20.03 -4.60
N ARG A 39 22.15 -18.79 -4.51
CA ARG A 39 23.60 -18.48 -4.54
C ARG A 39 24.12 -18.23 -3.13
N LYS A 40 25.40 -18.55 -2.89
CA LYS A 40 26.08 -18.22 -1.63
C LYS A 40 26.33 -16.70 -1.58
N CYS A 41 25.41 -15.96 -0.97
CA CYS A 41 25.61 -14.57 -0.63
C CYS A 41 25.95 -14.46 0.87
N PHE A 42 26.93 -13.63 1.21
CA PHE A 42 27.28 -13.34 2.59
C PHE A 42 27.27 -11.83 2.83
N PHE A 43 26.92 -11.45 4.05
CA PHE A 43 26.92 -10.05 4.47
C PHE A 43 28.31 -9.74 5.01
N GLU A 44 28.97 -8.77 4.41
CA GLU A 44 30.25 -8.25 4.88
C GLU A 44 30.01 -6.85 5.46
N ILE A 45 30.42 -6.66 6.70
CA ILE A 45 30.31 -5.38 7.39
C ILE A 45 31.63 -4.65 7.18
N ILE A 46 31.61 -3.57 6.40
CA ILE A 46 32.78 -2.71 6.17
C ILE A 46 32.43 -1.33 6.72
N GLY A 47 33.01 -1.00 7.88
CA GLY A 47 32.66 0.20 8.64
C GLY A 47 31.23 0.14 9.18
N ASP A 48 30.45 1.22 9.00
CA ASP A 48 29.05 1.32 9.43
C ASP A 48 28.03 0.83 8.38
N CYS A 49 28.50 0.19 7.30
CA CYS A 49 27.67 -0.20 6.17
C CYS A 49 27.67 -1.73 5.98
N PHE A 50 26.46 -2.26 5.73
CA PHE A 50 26.27 -3.65 5.32
C PHE A 50 26.42 -3.77 3.80
N TYR A 51 27.41 -4.53 3.36
CA TYR A 51 27.57 -4.88 1.96
C TYR A 51 27.13 -6.32 1.74
N ILE A 52 26.34 -6.55 0.70
CA ILE A 52 26.06 -7.90 0.23
C ILE A 52 27.22 -8.26 -0.70
N ASN A 53 28.10 -9.12 -0.23
CA ASN A 53 29.19 -9.64 -1.03
C ASN A 53 28.81 -11.05 -1.52
N SER A 54 29.21 -11.35 -2.75
CA SER A 54 28.91 -12.60 -3.42
C SER A 54 30.17 -13.02 -4.14
N ASP A 55 30.51 -14.30 -4.08
CA ASP A 55 31.69 -14.86 -4.76
C ASP A 55 31.72 -14.53 -6.26
N ASN A 56 30.56 -14.18 -6.84
CA ASN A 56 30.42 -13.66 -8.20
C ASN A 56 29.83 -12.24 -8.19
N MET A 57 30.68 -11.22 -8.34
CA MET A 57 30.30 -9.81 -8.50
C MET A 57 29.33 -9.58 -9.68
N ASP A 58 29.48 -10.34 -10.76
CA ASP A 58 28.54 -10.32 -11.89
C ASP A 58 27.12 -10.73 -11.47
N GLY A 59 26.99 -11.62 -10.48
CA GLY A 59 25.70 -12.06 -9.96
C GLY A 59 24.91 -10.94 -9.27
N VAL A 60 25.59 -10.04 -8.56
CA VAL A 60 24.94 -8.91 -7.86
C VAL A 60 24.40 -7.90 -8.87
N ARG A 61 25.16 -7.62 -9.93
CA ARG A 61 24.71 -6.72 -11.00
C ARG A 61 23.54 -7.30 -11.79
N THR A 62 23.59 -8.59 -12.13
CA THR A 62 22.47 -9.29 -12.77
C THR A 62 21.23 -9.23 -11.89
N LEU A 63 21.38 -9.45 -10.58
CA LEU A 63 20.27 -9.36 -9.64
C LEU A 63 19.63 -7.98 -9.57
N MET A 64 20.43 -6.92 -9.42
CA MET A 64 19.91 -5.56 -9.40
C MET A 64 19.20 -5.21 -10.72
N THR A 65 19.68 -5.76 -11.84
CA THR A 65 19.03 -5.64 -13.14
C THR A 65 17.68 -6.36 -13.18
N GLU A 66 17.61 -7.61 -12.73
CA GLU A 66 16.37 -8.39 -12.64
C GLU A 66 15.33 -7.70 -11.75
N LEU A 67 15.76 -7.17 -10.60
CA LEU A 67 14.90 -6.43 -9.67
C LEU A 67 14.41 -5.11 -10.28
N LEU A 68 15.26 -4.39 -11.01
CA LEU A 68 14.87 -3.18 -11.74
C LEU A 68 13.85 -3.49 -12.84
N ILE A 69 14.06 -4.55 -13.62
CA ILE A 69 13.12 -5.00 -14.66
C ILE A 69 11.77 -5.34 -14.01
N PHE A 70 11.79 -6.11 -12.92
CA PHE A 70 10.58 -6.47 -12.18
C PHE A 70 9.83 -5.23 -11.66
N LEU A 71 10.53 -4.29 -11.04
CA LEU A 71 9.95 -3.04 -10.54
C LEU A 71 9.34 -2.22 -11.69
N CYS A 72 10.01 -2.18 -12.84
CA CYS A 72 9.51 -1.51 -14.04
C CYS A 72 8.21 -2.14 -14.55
N VAL A 73 8.16 -3.48 -14.66
CA VAL A 73 6.96 -4.22 -15.07
C VAL A 73 5.80 -3.96 -14.10
N LEU A 74 6.03 -4.07 -12.79
CA LEU A 74 5.00 -3.79 -11.79
C LEU A 74 4.49 -2.34 -11.86
N MET A 75 5.40 -1.39 -12.09
CA MET A 75 5.02 0.01 -12.21
C MET A 75 4.20 0.28 -13.47
N LEU A 76 4.56 -0.33 -14.60
CA LEU A 76 3.77 -0.25 -15.84
C LEU A 76 2.37 -0.82 -15.64
N VAL A 77 2.24 -2.00 -15.03
CA VAL A 77 0.94 -2.60 -14.71
C VAL A 77 0.14 -1.69 -13.78
N SER A 78 0.77 -1.13 -12.75
CA SER A 78 0.13 -0.16 -11.84
C SER A 78 -0.35 1.09 -12.58
N MET A 79 0.45 1.66 -13.48
CA MET A 79 0.06 2.78 -14.35
C MET A 79 -1.20 2.44 -15.15
N LEU A 80 -1.21 1.28 -15.83
CA LEU A 80 -2.33 0.85 -16.66
C LEU A 80 -3.62 0.71 -15.86
N VAL A 81 -3.55 0.10 -14.67
CA VAL A 81 -4.70 -0.04 -13.77
C VAL A 81 -5.19 1.32 -13.28
N ASN A 82 -4.29 2.25 -12.95
CA ASN A 82 -4.67 3.59 -12.52
C ASN A 82 -5.30 4.40 -13.66
N ILE A 83 -4.75 4.34 -14.88
CA ILE A 83 -5.33 4.98 -16.07
C ILE A 83 -6.72 4.39 -16.34
N ALA A 84 -6.87 3.06 -16.36
CA ALA A 84 -8.16 2.42 -16.54
C ALA A 84 -9.18 2.84 -15.46
N SER A 85 -8.74 2.97 -14.20
CA SER A 85 -9.58 3.42 -13.09
C SER A 85 -10.03 4.87 -13.26
N VAL A 86 -9.14 5.77 -13.71
CA VAL A 86 -9.48 7.16 -14.03
C VAL A 86 -10.47 7.21 -15.19
N VAL A 87 -10.23 6.49 -16.29
CA VAL A 87 -11.12 6.45 -17.46
C VAL A 87 -12.51 5.96 -17.09
N VAL A 88 -12.61 4.83 -16.37
CA VAL A 88 -13.89 4.29 -15.88
C VAL A 88 -14.59 5.30 -14.97
N LEU A 89 -13.85 5.99 -14.09
CA LEU A 89 -14.44 7.01 -13.24
C LEU A 89 -14.92 8.21 -14.07
N CYS A 90 -14.17 8.69 -15.05
CA CYS A 90 -14.57 9.81 -15.92
C CYS A 90 -15.83 9.48 -16.71
N MET A 91 -15.91 8.27 -17.27
CA MET A 91 -17.11 7.80 -17.96
C MET A 91 -18.32 7.75 -17.01
N ARG A 92 -18.11 7.28 -15.78
CA ARG A 92 -19.19 7.15 -14.78
C ARG A 92 -19.57 8.49 -14.11
N SER A 93 -18.62 9.41 -13.92
CA SER A 93 -18.85 10.71 -13.29
C SER A 93 -19.70 11.62 -14.15
N SER A 94 -19.64 11.45 -15.49
CA SER A 94 -20.56 12.11 -16.42
C SER A 94 -22.03 11.76 -16.17
N VAL A 95 -22.32 10.67 -15.46
CA VAL A 95 -23.68 10.15 -15.23
C VAL A 95 -24.14 10.38 -13.78
N TYR A 96 -23.24 10.63 -12.81
CA TYR A 96 -23.60 10.71 -11.39
C TYR A 96 -22.81 11.78 -10.62
N ASP A 97 -23.46 12.91 -10.34
CA ASP A 97 -22.88 14.11 -9.73
C ASP A 97 -22.71 14.04 -8.19
N LYS A 98 -22.83 12.86 -7.54
CA LYS A 98 -22.97 12.79 -6.07
C LYS A 98 -22.02 11.85 -5.31
N ASN A 99 -21.10 11.15 -5.96
CA ASN A 99 -20.23 10.18 -5.26
C ASN A 99 -18.91 10.80 -4.75
N LYS A 100 -19.00 11.64 -3.72
CA LYS A 100 -17.82 12.23 -3.03
C LYS A 100 -16.83 11.18 -2.51
N ILE A 101 -17.32 10.00 -2.13
CA ILE A 101 -16.50 8.89 -1.61
C ILE A 101 -15.63 8.29 -2.73
N GLU A 102 -16.20 8.07 -3.92
CA GLU A 102 -15.46 7.50 -5.07
C GLU A 102 -14.38 8.48 -5.55
N ARG A 103 -14.69 9.78 -5.63
CA ARG A 103 -13.71 10.81 -5.97
C ARG A 103 -12.54 10.87 -4.98
N ASN A 104 -12.81 10.78 -3.68
CA ASN A 104 -11.76 10.74 -2.67
C ASN A 104 -10.87 9.49 -2.79
N MET A 105 -11.44 8.33 -3.13
CA MET A 105 -10.66 7.12 -3.38
C MET A 105 -9.84 7.21 -4.67
N LEU A 106 -10.36 7.84 -5.72
CA LEU A 106 -9.58 8.08 -6.94
C LEU A 106 -8.41 9.04 -6.68
N ILE A 107 -8.64 10.14 -5.97
CA ILE A 107 -7.57 11.08 -5.60
C ILE A 107 -6.47 10.35 -4.82
N LEU A 108 -6.85 9.46 -3.90
CA LEU A 108 -5.90 8.63 -3.17
C LEU A 108 -5.08 7.72 -4.11
N ALA A 109 -5.72 7.05 -5.08
CA ALA A 109 -5.04 6.18 -6.04
C ALA A 109 -4.08 6.97 -6.95
N ILE A 110 -4.48 8.14 -7.45
CA ILE A 110 -3.62 9.01 -8.26
C ILE A 110 -2.41 9.47 -7.45
N LEU A 111 -2.60 9.80 -6.17
CA LEU A 111 -1.52 10.32 -5.34
C LEU A 111 -0.54 9.22 -4.91
N ASP A 112 -1.03 8.00 -4.62
CA ASP A 112 -0.18 6.80 -4.44
C ASP A 112 0.60 6.50 -5.72
N PHE A 113 -0.04 6.61 -6.89
CA PHE A 113 0.64 6.46 -8.18
C PHE A 113 1.77 7.47 -8.38
N LEU A 114 1.53 8.75 -8.08
CA LEU A 114 2.55 9.80 -8.17
C LEU A 114 3.74 9.53 -7.24
N VAL A 115 3.48 9.12 -5.99
CA VAL A 115 4.56 8.77 -5.04
C VAL A 115 5.38 7.60 -5.57
N LYS A 116 4.73 6.54 -6.08
CA LYS A 116 5.42 5.40 -6.71
C LYS A 116 6.25 5.83 -7.92
N ALA A 117 5.76 6.78 -8.72
CA ALA A 117 6.50 7.29 -9.87
C ALA A 117 7.74 8.09 -9.50
N VAL A 118 7.63 8.95 -8.47
CA VAL A 118 8.79 9.66 -7.93
C VAL A 118 9.82 8.70 -7.36
N TYR A 119 9.37 7.67 -6.62
CA TYR A 119 10.27 6.64 -6.10
C TYR A 119 10.98 5.86 -7.21
N PHE A 120 10.27 5.45 -8.26
CA PHE A 120 10.88 4.75 -9.38
C PHE A 120 11.91 5.62 -10.12
N ALA A 121 11.59 6.90 -10.37
CA ALA A 121 12.55 7.82 -10.96
C ALA A 121 13.81 7.95 -10.11
N LEU A 122 13.66 8.07 -8.78
CA LEU A 122 14.77 8.10 -7.85
C LEU A 122 15.58 6.78 -7.89
N TYR A 123 14.91 5.64 -7.95
CA TYR A 123 15.55 4.32 -8.04
C TYR A 123 16.37 4.17 -9.34
N VAL A 124 15.86 4.65 -10.48
CA VAL A 124 16.60 4.71 -11.76
C VAL A 124 17.82 5.63 -11.66
N VAL A 125 17.70 6.78 -11.01
CA VAL A 125 18.83 7.70 -10.77
C VAL A 125 19.90 7.05 -9.88
N ILE A 126 19.49 6.33 -8.83
CA ILE A 126 20.39 5.57 -7.95
C ILE A 126 21.09 4.46 -8.74
N TYR A 127 20.35 3.72 -9.58
CA TYR A 127 20.89 2.64 -10.40
C TYR A 127 21.87 3.13 -11.48
N THR A 128 21.64 4.29 -12.07
CA THR A 128 22.56 4.88 -13.05
C THR A 128 23.79 5.54 -12.41
N ASN A 129 23.69 5.95 -11.14
CA ASN A 129 24.77 6.60 -10.38
C ASN A 129 25.31 5.71 -9.25
N THR A 130 25.51 4.41 -9.50
CA THR A 130 25.96 3.43 -8.48
C THR A 130 27.29 3.77 -7.80
N ALA A 131 28.11 4.65 -8.37
CA ALA A 131 29.35 5.14 -7.77
C ALA A 131 29.15 6.27 -6.72
N SER A 132 27.94 6.80 -6.60
CA SER A 132 27.62 7.91 -5.70
C SER A 132 27.31 7.41 -4.29
N PHE A 133 28.15 7.76 -3.32
CA PHE A 133 27.90 7.50 -1.89
C PHE A 133 26.54 8.04 -1.41
N ILE A 134 26.05 9.12 -2.04
CA ILE A 134 24.74 9.71 -1.75
C ILE A 134 23.63 8.74 -2.15
N ALA A 135 23.76 8.05 -3.28
CA ALA A 135 22.75 7.11 -3.78
C ALA A 135 22.54 5.92 -2.82
N VAL A 136 23.64 5.39 -2.26
CA VAL A 136 23.61 4.31 -1.27
C VAL A 136 22.92 4.75 0.03
N LYS A 137 23.18 5.98 0.48
CA LYS A 137 22.56 6.52 1.71
C LYS A 137 21.09 6.91 1.53
N VAL A 138 20.68 7.41 0.37
CA VAL A 138 19.30 7.89 0.13
C VAL A 138 18.32 6.72 -0.06
N ASN A 139 18.76 5.60 -0.63
CA ASN A 139 17.92 4.46 -0.95
C ASN A 139 17.06 3.90 0.22
N PRO A 140 17.60 3.68 1.44
CA PRO A 140 16.79 3.21 2.57
C PRO A 140 15.71 4.23 2.95
N TYR A 141 16.04 5.53 3.03
CA TYR A 141 15.05 6.57 3.37
C TYR A 141 13.94 6.70 2.32
N ALA A 142 14.29 6.56 1.04
CA ALA A 142 13.31 6.54 -0.04
C ALA A 142 12.36 5.35 0.08
N SER A 143 12.89 4.19 0.46
CA SER A 143 12.11 2.95 0.61
C SER A 143 11.18 3.01 1.83
N ASP A 144 11.64 3.61 2.93
CA ASP A 144 10.81 3.91 4.10
C ASP A 144 9.68 4.88 3.72
N LEU A 145 10.02 5.97 3.00
CA LEU A 145 9.04 6.96 2.55
C LEU A 145 7.98 6.34 1.64
N LEU A 146 8.37 5.44 0.73
CA LEU A 146 7.43 4.67 -0.09
C LEU A 146 6.51 3.80 0.78
N THR A 147 7.08 3.07 1.74
CA THR A 147 6.32 2.14 2.60
C THR A 147 5.30 2.89 3.45
N PHE A 148 5.70 4.02 4.04
CA PHE A 148 4.81 4.82 4.87
C PHE A 148 3.88 5.74 4.09
N SER A 149 4.19 6.05 2.83
CA SER A 149 3.38 6.96 2.00
C SER A 149 1.91 6.54 2.02
N ASN A 150 1.60 5.28 1.78
CA ASN A 150 0.23 4.78 1.76
C ASN A 150 -0.54 5.04 3.08
N ALA A 151 0.13 4.84 4.22
CA ALA A 151 -0.46 5.14 5.52
C ALA A 151 -0.68 6.65 5.70
N TYR A 152 0.30 7.49 5.34
CA TYR A 152 0.17 8.95 5.41
C TYR A 152 -0.93 9.48 4.51
N LEU A 153 -1.03 8.96 3.28
CA LEU A 153 -2.06 9.35 2.32
C LEU A 153 -3.45 9.02 2.82
N LEU A 154 -3.65 7.85 3.43
CA LEU A 154 -4.90 7.47 4.06
C LEU A 154 -5.28 8.39 5.23
N ILE A 155 -4.32 8.74 6.08
CA ILE A 155 -4.55 9.64 7.23
C ILE A 155 -4.91 11.06 6.77
N ILE A 156 -4.19 11.57 5.76
CA ILE A 156 -4.39 12.92 5.23
C ILE A 156 -5.70 13.01 4.46
N LEU A 157 -6.02 12.06 3.58
CA LEU A 157 -7.18 12.19 2.68
C LEU A 157 -8.49 11.66 3.27
N ASN A 158 -8.45 10.73 4.22
CA ASN A 158 -9.66 10.14 4.78
C ASN A 158 -10.08 10.84 6.08
N LYS A 159 -11.09 11.73 5.98
CA LYS A 159 -11.66 12.46 7.13
C LYS A 159 -12.11 11.52 8.26
N ARG A 160 -12.69 10.35 7.94
CA ARG A 160 -13.17 9.39 8.95
C ARG A 160 -12.01 8.76 9.72
N ILE A 161 -10.92 8.42 9.04
CA ILE A 161 -9.70 7.89 9.69
C ILE A 161 -9.13 8.95 10.62
N ARG A 162 -9.03 10.20 10.15
CA ARG A 162 -8.54 11.33 10.96
C ARG A 162 -9.38 11.57 12.21
N GLU A 163 -10.69 11.48 12.11
CA GLU A 163 -11.62 11.59 13.23
C GLU A 163 -11.44 10.44 14.24
N ARG A 164 -11.27 9.20 13.76
CA ARG A 164 -11.00 8.04 14.63
C ARG A 164 -9.65 8.17 15.34
N ILE A 165 -8.59 8.56 14.64
CA ILE A 165 -7.26 8.80 15.25
C ILE A 165 -7.39 9.88 16.32
N ARG A 166 -8.06 11.01 16.02
CA ARG A 166 -8.33 12.06 17.02
C ARG A 166 -9.14 11.56 18.21
N SER A 167 -10.08 10.62 18.01
CA SER A 167 -10.83 10.01 19.10
C SER A 167 -9.99 9.07 19.97
N PHE A 168 -8.97 8.43 19.39
CA PHE A 168 -8.04 7.56 20.10
C PHE A 168 -7.08 8.37 20.98
N PHE A 169 -6.65 9.55 20.49
CA PHE A 169 -5.78 10.48 21.24
C PHE A 169 -6.55 11.39 22.21
N ARG A 170 -7.88 11.49 22.10
CA ARG A 170 -8.70 12.16 23.12
C ARG A 170 -8.95 11.16 24.24
N TYR A 171 -8.40 11.43 25.42
CA TYR A 171 -8.73 10.71 26.66
C TYR A 171 -10.25 10.49 26.74
N PRO A 172 -10.72 9.27 27.08
CA PRO A 172 -12.13 9.04 27.28
C PRO A 172 -12.60 9.98 28.39
N LYS A 173 -13.48 10.93 28.05
CA LYS A 173 -14.24 11.65 29.08
C LYS A 173 -15.00 10.60 29.88
N LYS A 174 -14.59 10.37 31.13
CA LYS A 174 -15.37 9.63 32.13
C LYS A 174 -16.79 10.21 32.13
N GLY A 175 -17.76 9.51 31.56
CA GLY A 175 -19.15 10.00 31.49
C GLY A 175 -20.00 9.46 30.34
N GLN A 176 -19.42 8.88 29.28
CA GLN A 176 -20.19 8.18 28.24
C GLN A 176 -20.00 6.67 28.33
N GLN A 177 -20.35 6.09 29.47
CA GLN A 177 -20.67 4.66 29.51
C GLN A 177 -22.09 4.45 28.96
N PHE A 178 -22.14 3.82 27.78
CA PHE A 178 -23.05 2.71 27.50
C PHE A 178 -24.57 2.94 27.71
N VAL A 179 -25.18 3.77 26.86
CA VAL A 179 -26.65 3.75 26.66
C VAL A 179 -27.08 2.75 25.57
N VAL A 180 -26.15 2.21 24.77
CA VAL A 180 -26.50 1.32 23.64
C VAL A 180 -26.84 -0.11 24.05
N THR A 181 -26.44 -0.57 25.24
CA THR A 181 -26.72 -1.97 25.66
C THR A 181 -28.02 -2.13 26.45
N LYS A 182 -28.59 -1.06 27.01
CA LYS A 182 -29.87 -1.16 27.75
C LYS A 182 -31.10 -1.22 26.84
N THR A 183 -31.05 -0.64 25.64
CA THR A 183 -32.18 -0.68 24.69
C THR A 183 -32.33 -2.02 23.98
N PHE A 184 -31.25 -2.79 23.81
CA PHE A 184 -31.33 -4.11 23.17
C PHE A 184 -31.91 -5.18 24.10
N VAL A 185 -31.65 -5.09 25.40
CA VAL A 185 -32.19 -6.03 26.40
C VAL A 185 -33.65 -5.71 26.76
N ALA A 186 -34.06 -4.44 26.72
CA ALA A 186 -35.46 -4.07 26.97
C ALA A 186 -36.40 -4.54 25.84
N ASN A 187 -35.94 -4.54 24.58
CA ASN A 187 -36.75 -4.98 23.45
C ASN A 187 -36.78 -6.51 23.29
N SER A 188 -35.75 -7.24 23.72
CA SER A 188 -35.77 -8.71 23.68
C SER A 188 -36.64 -9.35 24.76
N LEU A 189 -36.96 -8.60 25.84
CA LEU A 189 -37.90 -9.06 26.88
C LEU A 189 -39.37 -8.77 26.55
N GLN A 190 -39.68 -7.83 25.65
CA GLN A 190 -41.06 -7.60 25.17
C GLN A 190 -41.49 -8.52 24.02
N GLN A 191 -40.55 -9.19 23.33
CA GLN A 191 -40.86 -10.21 22.32
C GLN A 191 -40.99 -11.63 22.88
N ALA A 192 -40.82 -11.82 24.20
CA ALA A 192 -40.91 -13.11 24.88
C ALA A 192 -42.13 -13.24 25.81
N ARG A 193 -43.11 -12.32 25.71
CA ARG A 193 -44.46 -12.42 26.30
C ARG A 193 -45.49 -12.30 25.19
#